data_AF-A0A7S2R430-F1
#
_entry.id   AF-A0A7S2R430-F1
#
_cell.length_a   1.000
_cell.length_b   1.000
_cell.length_c   1.000
_cell.angle_alpha   90.00
_cell.angle_beta   90.00
_cell.angle_gamma   90.00
#
_symmetry.space_group_name_H-M   'P 1'
#
loop_
_entity.id
_entity.type
_entity.pdbx_description
1 polymer ?
#
loop_
_entity_poly.entity_id
_entity_poly.type
_entity_poly.pdbx_seq_one_letter_code
_entity_poly.pdbx_strand_id
1 'polypeptide(L)'
;ISRFTYQCCTRSSFKDAYQALPSFHFSTMWLPGTISGILWSLGNICSMISVQHLGVGIGYSVIQASMLVSGLWGIFYYQEVEGTKTRLKWFVAAIITVIAILMLSYQHESNC
;
A
#
# COMPACT_ATOMS: atom_id res chain seq x y z
N ILE A 1 -16.00 -12.15 -2.34
CA ILE A 1 -16.56 -12.26 -3.71
C ILE A 1 -16.84 -13.71 -4.10
N SER A 2 -15.91 -14.65 -3.97
CA SER A 2 -16.10 -16.07 -4.33
C SER A 2 -17.19 -16.83 -3.55
N ARG A 3 -17.44 -16.49 -2.28
CA ARG A 3 -18.50 -17.11 -1.46
C ARG A 3 -19.91 -16.59 -1.77
N PHE A 4 -20.01 -15.40 -2.37
CA PHE A 4 -21.28 -14.71 -2.63
C PHE A 4 -21.98 -15.27 -3.87
N THR A 5 -21.22 -15.54 -4.94
CA THR A 5 -21.73 -16.19 -6.16
C THR A 5 -22.16 -17.64 -5.92
N TYR A 6 -21.45 -18.37 -5.05
CA TYR A 6 -21.83 -19.73 -4.68
C TYR A 6 -23.19 -19.81 -3.97
N GLN A 7 -23.50 -18.86 -3.07
CA GLN A 7 -24.78 -18.86 -2.36
C GLN A 7 -25.95 -18.37 -3.23
N CYS A 8 -25.70 -17.44 -4.17
CA CYS A 8 -26.73 -16.86 -5.04
C CYS A 8 -27.25 -17.88 -6.09
N CYS A 9 -26.37 -18.75 -6.60
CA CYS A 9 -26.77 -19.78 -7.58
C CYS A 9 -27.63 -20.91 -6.97
N THR A 10 -27.55 -21.15 -5.65
CA THR A 10 -28.22 -22.28 -4.99
C THR A 10 -29.59 -21.95 -4.41
N ARG A 11 -29.92 -20.67 -4.15
CA ARG A 11 -31.24 -20.27 -3.64
C ARG A 11 -31.80 -19.09 -4.43
N SER A 12 -32.81 -19.37 -5.25
CA SER A 12 -33.62 -18.37 -5.96
C SER A 12 -34.53 -17.59 -4.99
N SER A 13 -33.94 -16.82 -4.07
CA SER A 13 -34.66 -15.91 -3.18
C SER A 13 -33.86 -14.62 -3.02
N PHE A 14 -34.16 -13.66 -3.88
CA PHE A 14 -33.58 -12.31 -3.95
C PHE A 14 -33.66 -11.54 -2.61
N LYS A 15 -34.57 -11.94 -1.71
CA LYS A 15 -34.77 -11.32 -0.39
C LYS A 15 -33.63 -11.62 0.60
N ASP A 16 -33.08 -12.84 0.59
CA ASP A 16 -31.98 -13.21 1.48
C ASP A 16 -30.67 -12.49 1.09
N ALA A 17 -30.49 -12.19 -0.20
CA ALA A 17 -29.33 -11.45 -0.72
C ALA A 17 -29.35 -9.96 -0.33
N TYR A 18 -30.54 -9.35 -0.26
CA TYR A 18 -30.70 -7.97 0.25
C TYR A 18 -30.42 -7.87 1.75
N GLN A 19 -30.74 -8.92 2.51
CA GLN A 19 -30.57 -8.96 3.96
C GLN A 19 -29.13 -9.26 4.39
N ALA A 20 -28.31 -9.83 3.50
CA ALA A 20 -26.87 -10.01 3.66
C ALA A 20 -26.04 -8.79 3.21
N LEU A 21 -26.68 -7.73 2.69
CA LEU A 21 -25.99 -6.52 2.29
C LEU A 21 -25.51 -5.79 3.56
N PRO A 22 -24.20 -5.52 3.71
CA PRO A 22 -23.71 -4.78 4.87
C PRO A 22 -24.45 -3.45 4.94
N SER A 23 -25.13 -3.19 6.07
CA SER A 23 -25.81 -1.92 6.31
C SER A 23 -24.82 -0.79 6.03
N PHE A 24 -25.16 0.10 5.10
CA PHE A 24 -24.32 1.24 4.72
C PHE A 24 -24.06 2.12 5.96
N HIS A 25 -23.00 1.81 6.71
CA HIS A 25 -22.57 2.53 7.90
C HIS A 25 -21.79 3.78 7.49
N PHE A 26 -22.37 4.60 6.59
CA PHE A 26 -21.76 5.80 6.02
C PHE A 26 -21.25 6.76 7.11
N SER A 27 -21.99 6.86 8.22
CA SER A 27 -21.67 7.80 9.30
C SER A 27 -20.36 7.46 10.04
N THR A 28 -20.01 6.17 10.16
CA THR A 28 -18.77 5.74 10.85
C THR A 28 -17.59 5.63 9.89
N MET A 29 -17.83 5.33 8.61
CA MET A 29 -16.78 5.17 7.60
C MET A 29 -16.34 6.48 6.96
N TRP A 30 -17.18 7.52 6.99
CA TRP A 30 -16.84 8.81 6.40
C TRP A 30 -15.60 9.43 7.02
N LEU A 31 -15.47 9.41 8.35
CA LEU A 31 -14.35 10.02 9.07
C LEU A 31 -12.98 9.37 8.74
N PRO A 32 -12.77 8.05 8.87
CA PRO A 32 -11.52 7.43 8.47
C PRO A 32 -11.29 7.49 6.95
N GLY A 33 -12.36 7.48 6.15
CA GLY A 33 -12.28 7.63 4.69
C GLY A 33 -11.80 9.01 4.26
N THR A 34 -12.32 10.08 4.88
CA THR A 34 -11.86 11.45 4.59
C THR A 34 -10.44 11.69 5.08
N ILE A 35 -10.08 11.20 6.27
CA ILE A 35 -8.72 11.33 6.80
C ILE A 35 -7.70 10.62 5.90
N SER A 36 -7.98 9.38 5.49
CA SER A 36 -7.08 8.65 4.58
C SER A 36 -7.01 9.30 3.19
N GLY A 37 -8.13 9.83 2.68
CA GLY A 37 -8.15 10.60 1.43
C GLY A 37 -7.31 11.89 1.50
N ILE A 38 -7.45 12.68 2.57
CA ILE A 38 -6.65 13.89 2.77
C ILE A 38 -5.16 13.56 2.88
N LEU A 39 -4.82 12.53 3.66
CA LEU A 39 -3.44 12.09 3.83
C LEU A 39 -2.83 11.61 2.49
N TRP A 40 -3.62 10.89 1.68
CA TRP A 40 -3.22 10.45 0.35
C TRP A 40 -2.96 11.62 -0.60
N SER A 41 -3.89 12.58 -0.65
CA SER A 41 -3.72 13.79 -1.48
C SER A 41 -2.50 14.60 -1.06
N LEU A 42 -2.24 14.73 0.25
CA LEU A 42 -1.08 15.43 0.77
C LEU A 42 0.24 14.75 0.36
N GLY A 43 0.29 13.41 0.44
CA GLY A 43 1.45 12.63 0.00
C GLY A 43 1.74 12.77 -1.51
N ASN A 44 0.68 12.85 -2.33
CA ASN A 44 0.83 13.07 -3.77
C ASN A 44 1.35 14.48 -4.09
N ILE A 45 0.86 15.51 -3.40
CA ILE A 45 1.35 16.89 -3.58
C ILE A 45 2.82 16.98 -3.18
N CYS A 46 3.20 16.41 -2.03
CA CYS A 46 4.60 16.33 -1.60
C CYS A 46 5.48 15.60 -2.63
N SER A 47 4.97 14.53 -3.23
CA SER A 47 5.70 13.77 -4.25
C SER A 47 5.88 14.57 -5.54
N MET A 48 4.85 15.30 -5.98
CA MET A 48 4.94 16.18 -7.15
C MET A 48 5.96 17.31 -6.94
N ILE A 49 5.94 17.96 -5.77
CA ILE A 49 6.91 19.01 -5.42
C ILE A 49 8.33 18.45 -5.43
N SER A 50 8.54 17.26 -4.83
CA SER A 50 9.85 16.60 -4.83
C SER A 50 10.32 16.29 -6.25
N VAL A 51 9.45 15.80 -7.13
CA VAL A 51 9.81 15.53 -8.54
C VAL A 51 10.13 16.82 -9.31
N GLN A 52 9.45 17.93 -9.04
CA GLN A 52 9.72 19.22 -9.72
C GLN A 52 11.07 19.83 -9.31
N HIS A 53 11.46 19.70 -8.04
CA HIS A 53 12.70 20.29 -7.53
C HIS A 53 13.92 19.37 -7.63
N LEU A 54 13.73 18.05 -7.44
CA LEU A 54 14.79 17.05 -7.32
C LEU A 54 14.80 16.04 -8.48
N GLY A 55 13.84 16.13 -9.41
CA GLY A 55 13.76 15.29 -10.60
C GLY A 55 13.11 13.92 -10.36
N VAL A 56 12.81 13.24 -11.47
CA VAL A 56 12.09 11.95 -11.49
C VAL A 56 12.84 10.86 -10.71
N GLY A 57 14.18 10.90 -10.68
CA GLY A 57 15.00 9.93 -9.96
C GLY A 57 14.72 9.87 -8.46
N ILE A 58 14.43 11.02 -7.83
CA ILE A 58 14.20 11.10 -6.39
C ILE A 58 12.76 10.68 -6.04
N GLY A 59 11.79 10.93 -6.94
CA GLY A 59 10.43 10.39 -6.80
C GLY A 59 10.39 8.87 -6.72
N TYR A 60 11.16 8.17 -7.57
CA TYR A 60 11.25 6.70 -7.53
C TYR A 60 11.86 6.20 -6.21
N SER A 61 12.85 6.89 -5.67
CA SER A 61 13.46 6.54 -4.38
C SER A 61 12.51 6.69 -3.21
N VAL A 62 11.69 7.75 -3.18
CA VAL A 62 10.68 7.98 -2.14
C VAL A 62 9.61 6.90 -2.13
N ILE A 63 9.10 6.50 -3.31
CA ILE A 63 8.09 5.43 -3.41
C ILE A 63 8.66 4.11 -2.90
N GLN A 64 9.89 3.76 -3.30
CA GLN A 64 10.54 2.53 -2.82
C GLN A 64 10.75 2.55 -1.31
N ALA A 65 11.18 3.67 -0.73
CA ALA A 65 11.31 3.82 0.72
C ALA A 65 9.96 3.66 1.44
N SER A 66 8.87 4.23 0.91
CA SER A 66 7.53 4.10 1.49
C SER A 66 7.02 2.65 1.49
N MET A 67 7.30 1.88 0.44
CA MET A 67 6.99 0.44 0.38
C MET A 67 7.76 -0.34 1.45
N LEU A 68 9.04 -0.01 1.67
CA LEU A 68 9.84 -0.65 2.70
C LEU A 68 9.30 -0.38 4.10
N VAL A 69 8.96 0.87 4.42
CA VAL A 69 8.36 1.24 5.71
C VAL A 69 7.04 0.52 5.94
N SER A 70 6.19 0.43 4.91
CA SER A 70 4.93 -0.32 4.98
C SER A 70 5.15 -1.82 5.23
N GLY A 71 6.12 -2.43 4.55
CA GLY A 71 6.49 -3.84 4.77
C GLY A 71 7.08 -4.10 6.16
N LEU A 72 7.95 -3.19 6.65
CA LEU A 72 8.50 -3.25 8.00
C LEU A 72 7.39 -3.17 9.05
N TRP A 73 6.45 -2.25 8.88
CA TRP A 73 5.30 -2.11 9.76
C TRP A 73 4.44 -3.38 9.78
N GLY A 74 4.18 -3.99 8.61
CA GLY A 74 3.46 -5.26 8.51
C GLY A 74 4.14 -6.40 9.28
N ILE A 75 5.47 -6.52 9.18
CA ILE A 75 6.22 -7.56 9.90
C ILE A 75 6.22 -7.33 11.41
N PHE A 76 6.36 -6.08 11.85
CA PHE A 76 6.49 -5.75 13.28
C PHE A 76 5.13 -5.73 14.00
N TYR A 77 4.09 -5.21 13.36
CA TYR A 77 2.76 -5.03 13.96
C TYR A 77 1.88 -6.27 13.85
N TYR A 78 1.83 -6.91 12.67
CA TYR A 78 0.98 -8.09 12.48
C TYR A 78 1.69 -9.41 12.83
N GLN A 79 3.03 -9.41 12.97
CA GLN A 79 3.84 -10.60 13.23
C GLN A 79 3.50 -11.81 12.33
N GLU A 80 2.86 -11.58 11.18
CA GLU A 80 2.17 -12.60 10.37
C GLU A 80 3.13 -13.56 9.65
N VAL A 81 4.44 -13.32 9.77
CA VAL A 81 5.50 -14.07 9.10
C VAL A 81 6.28 -14.87 10.14
N GLU A 82 5.66 -15.93 10.67
CA GLU A 82 6.30 -16.87 11.61
C GLU A 82 7.40 -17.73 10.94
N GLY A 83 7.51 -17.70 9.61
CA GLY A 83 8.54 -18.40 8.85
C GLY A 83 9.85 -17.63 8.76
N THR A 84 10.90 -18.09 9.46
CA THR A 84 12.27 -17.54 9.39
C THR A 84 12.77 -17.35 7.95
N LYS A 85 12.41 -18.26 7.03
CA LYS A 85 12.78 -18.19 5.61
C LYS A 85 12.07 -17.05 4.86
N THR A 86 10.79 -16.79 5.15
CA THR A 86 10.01 -15.73 4.50
C THR A 86 10.45 -14.36 5.01
N ARG A 87 10.73 -14.23 6.32
CA ARG A 87 11.32 -13.03 6.89
C ARG A 87 12.69 -12.73 6.28
N LEU A 88 13.55 -13.73 6.12
CA LEU A 88 14.85 -13.55 5.48
C LEU A 88 14.73 -13.09 4.01
N LYS A 89 13.81 -13.69 3.23
CA LYS A 89 13.53 -13.25 1.86
C LYS A 89 13.09 -11.79 1.79
N TRP A 90 12.26 -11.35 2.74
CA TRP A 90 11.83 -9.96 2.83
C TRP A 90 13.00 -9.01 3.12
N PHE A 91 13.88 -9.36 4.08
CA PHE A 91 15.09 -8.57 4.35
C PHE A 91 16.03 -8.51 3.15
N VAL A 92 16.21 -9.62 2.41
CA VAL A 92 17.00 -9.61 1.18
C VAL A 92 16.39 -8.67 0.14
N ALA A 93 15.07 -8.72 -0.07
CA ALA A 93 14.38 -7.81 -0.96
C ALA A 93 14.54 -6.33 -0.53
N ALA A 94 14.50 -6.06 0.78
CA ALA A 94 14.71 -4.74 1.34
C ALA A 94 16.14 -4.21 1.09
N ILE A 95 17.15 -5.05 1.28
CA ILE A 95 18.56 -4.69 0.99
C ILE A 95 18.73 -4.38 -0.51
N ILE A 96 18.16 -5.19 -1.39
CA ILE A 96 18.24 -4.97 -2.85
C ILE A 96 17.60 -3.64 -3.25
N THR A 97 16.45 -3.29 -2.67
CA THR A 97 15.77 -2.01 -2.95
C THR A 97 16.55 -0.82 -2.41
N VAL A 98 17.19 -0.92 -1.23
CA VAL A 98 18.09 0.12 -0.72
C VAL A 98 19.30 0.33 -1.66
N ILE A 99 19.90 -0.76 -2.15
CA ILE A 99 21.00 -0.68 -3.13
C ILE A 99 20.51 0.00 -4.42
N ALA A 100 19.31 -0.33 -4.90
CA ALA A 100 18.73 0.29 -6.08
C ALA A 100 18.54 1.81 -5.90
N ILE A 101 18.05 2.25 -4.73
CA ILE A 101 17.90 3.67 -4.38
C ILE A 101 19.26 4.39 -4.37
N LEU A 102 20.28 3.76 -3.76
CA LEU A 102 21.64 4.32 -3.73
C LEU A 102 22.22 4.45 -5.13
N MET A 103 22.09 3.41 -5.96
CA MET A 103 22.56 3.42 -7.35
C MET A 103 21.86 4.50 -8.19
N LEU A 104 20.54 4.67 -8.03
CA LEU A 104 19.78 5.76 -8.65
C LEU A 104 20.26 7.14 -8.18
N SER A 105 20.64 7.27 -6.90
CA SER A 105 21.16 8.53 -6.34
C SER A 105 22.54 8.87 -6.89
N TYR A 106 23.44 7.89 -7.03
CA TYR A 106 24.76 8.08 -7.67
C TYR A 106 24.63 8.51 -9.14
N GLN A 107 23.67 7.96 -9.88
CA GLN A 107 23.42 8.37 -11.25
C GLN A 107 22.97 9.83 -11.33
N HIS A 108 22.18 10.31 -10.36
CA HIS A 108 21.72 11.70 -10.34
C HIS A 108 22.88 12.70 -10.19
N GLU A 109 23.86 12.42 -9.31
CA GLU A 109 25.05 13.27 -9.17
C GLU A 109 25.91 13.33 -10.43
N SER A 110 25.95 12.25 -11.23
CA SER A 110 26.77 12.21 -12.46
C SER A 110 26.20 13.01 -13.65
N ASN A 111 24.95 13.50 -13.56
CA ASN A 111 24.28 14.27 -14.61
C ASN A 111 24.23 15.79 -14.31
N CYS A 112 24.94 16.27 -13.29
CA CYS A 112 25.23 17.68 -13.04
C CYS A 112 26.64 18.02 -13.53
#